data_AF-A0A0Q9SX81-F1
#
_entry.id   AF-A0A0Q9SX81-F1
#
_cell.length_a   1.000
_cell.length_b   1.000
_cell.length_c   1.000
_cell.angle_alpha   90.00
_cell.angle_beta   90.00
_cell.angle_gamma   90.00
#
_symmetry.space_group_name_H-M   'P 1'
#
loop_
_entity.id
_entity.type
_entity.pdbx_description
1 polymer ?
#
loop_
_entity_poly.entity_id
_entity_poly.type
_entity_poly.pdbx_seq_one_letter_code
_entity_poly.pdbx_strand_id
1 'polypeptide(L)'
;MKPTTARAIHGVVAVVAAVAVVWQLALIVNGEAVLNESSRPDLGVRLARFVSYFTVLSNLLVLGCSVVLARNPLHDGLRWRLVRMATMVGITVTGVVHWFLLRPLLDLSGSSYAVDKLLHVVVPVLALVAWVVAGPRGQAARPQVLGALLWPLLWSALTLLRGAVTGWWPYPFIDVDELGWARVLANLVGVAVLFALCGFAFVAADRALARRSPRAA
;
A
#
# COMPACT_ATOMS: atom_id res chain seq x y z
N MET A 1 15.22 -19.24 -10.49
CA MET A 1 15.92 -17.95 -10.64
C MET A 1 17.15 -17.96 -9.75
N LYS A 2 18.30 -17.44 -10.19
CA LYS A 2 19.49 -17.32 -9.33
C LYS A 2 19.18 -16.38 -8.15
N PRO A 3 19.65 -16.69 -6.92
CA PRO A 3 19.40 -15.83 -5.75
C PRO A 3 19.85 -14.39 -5.96
N THR A 4 20.99 -14.16 -6.61
CA THR A 4 21.51 -12.82 -6.91
C THR A 4 20.54 -11.97 -7.75
N THR A 5 19.90 -12.56 -8.76
CA THR A 5 18.89 -11.88 -9.58
C THR A 5 17.65 -11.52 -8.76
N ALA A 6 17.16 -12.43 -7.92
CA ALA A 6 16.01 -12.16 -7.06
C ALA A 6 16.31 -11.04 -6.05
N ARG A 7 17.52 -11.05 -5.47
CA ARG A 7 17.99 -9.98 -4.57
C ARG A 7 18.01 -8.63 -5.26
N ALA A 8 18.52 -8.57 -6.50
CA ALA A 8 18.59 -7.34 -7.28
C ALA A 8 17.18 -6.80 -7.60
N ILE A 9 16.25 -7.65 -8.03
CA ILE A 9 14.86 -7.26 -8.31
C ILE A 9 14.22 -6.64 -7.06
N HIS A 10 14.28 -7.32 -5.92
CA HIS A 10 13.74 -6.79 -4.67
C HIS A 10 14.48 -5.54 -4.18
N GLY A 11 15.80 -5.45 -4.44
CA GLY A 11 16.60 -4.26 -4.16
C GLY A 11 16.13 -3.04 -4.95
N VAL A 12 15.81 -3.20 -6.24
CA VAL A 12 15.24 -2.12 -7.06
C VAL A 12 13.90 -1.65 -6.50
N VAL A 13 13.00 -2.57 -6.15
CA VAL A 13 11.71 -2.22 -5.53
C VAL A 13 11.93 -1.42 -4.24
N ALA A 14 12.85 -1.86 -3.39
CA ALA A 14 13.17 -1.17 -2.14
C ALA A 14 13.70 0.25 -2.39
N VAL A 15 14.64 0.43 -3.32
CA VAL A 15 15.18 1.76 -3.65
C VAL A 15 14.09 2.68 -4.18
N VAL A 16 13.25 2.21 -5.11
CA VAL A 16 12.18 3.03 -5.69
C VAL A 16 11.14 3.42 -4.63
N ALA A 17 10.74 2.47 -3.76
CA ALA A 17 9.82 2.76 -2.66
C ALA A 17 10.40 3.75 -1.65
N ALA A 18 11.70 3.61 -1.32
CA ALA A 18 12.39 4.56 -0.44
C ALA A 18 12.42 5.96 -1.05
N VAL A 19 12.80 6.08 -2.32
CA VAL A 19 12.81 7.37 -3.04
C VAL A 19 11.41 8.00 -3.06
N ALA A 20 10.37 7.23 -3.37
CA ALA A 20 8.99 7.71 -3.41
C ALA A 20 8.54 8.29 -2.05
N VAL A 21 8.77 7.54 -0.96
CA VAL A 21 8.37 7.95 0.39
C VAL A 21 9.19 9.15 0.89
N VAL A 22 10.51 9.15 0.67
CA VAL A 22 11.39 10.25 1.09
C VAL A 22 11.10 11.51 0.30
N TRP A 23 10.82 11.40 -1.00
CA TRP A 23 10.47 12.56 -1.82
C TRP A 23 9.11 13.13 -1.39
N GLN A 24 8.10 12.30 -1.15
CA GLN A 24 6.82 12.77 -0.59
C GLN A 24 7.02 13.49 0.75
N LEU A 25 7.84 12.93 1.64
CA LEU A 25 8.16 13.56 2.92
C LEU A 25 8.85 14.92 2.72
N ALA A 26 9.79 15.03 1.78
CA ALA A 26 10.47 16.28 1.48
C ALA A 26 9.49 17.37 0.97
N LEU A 27 8.55 17.02 0.09
CA LEU A 27 7.49 17.93 -0.36
C LEU A 27 6.62 18.40 0.83
N ILE A 28 6.26 17.48 1.72
CA ILE A 28 5.53 17.76 2.96
C ILE A 28 6.37 18.53 3.98
N VAL A 29 7.70 18.49 3.97
CA VAL A 29 8.48 19.40 4.82
C VAL A 29 8.47 20.81 4.20
N ASN A 30 8.70 20.89 2.89
CA ASN A 30 8.89 22.15 2.17
C ASN A 30 7.63 23.01 2.06
N GLY A 31 6.44 22.42 2.02
CA GLY A 31 5.21 23.21 2.03
C GLY A 31 4.13 22.76 1.09
N GLU A 32 4.39 21.76 0.26
CA GLU A 32 3.39 21.31 -0.69
C GLU A 32 2.20 20.68 0.03
N ALA A 33 1.02 20.99 -0.50
CA ALA A 33 -0.22 20.42 -0.08
C ALA A 33 -0.36 19.02 -0.69
N VAL A 34 -0.81 18.04 0.11
CA VAL A 34 -1.01 16.66 -0.36
C VAL A 34 -2.36 16.54 -1.07
N LEU A 35 -3.34 17.31 -0.62
CA LEU A 35 -4.67 17.54 -1.21
C LEU A 35 -4.93 19.05 -1.23
N ASN A 36 -5.98 19.52 -1.91
CA ASN A 36 -6.38 20.94 -2.00
C ASN A 36 -6.71 21.53 -0.61
N GLU A 37 -5.69 21.83 0.19
CA GLU A 37 -5.81 22.50 1.48
C GLU A 37 -5.70 24.02 1.27
N SER A 38 -6.71 24.77 1.71
CA SER A 38 -6.78 26.23 1.56
C SER A 38 -5.80 26.99 2.46
N SER A 39 -5.23 26.32 3.46
CA SER A 39 -4.21 26.88 4.36
C SER A 39 -3.15 25.81 4.67
N ARG A 40 -1.89 26.24 4.82
CA ARG A 40 -0.77 25.36 5.18
C ARG A 40 -0.79 25.12 6.71
N PRO A 41 -1.05 23.89 7.20
CA PRO A 41 -1.01 23.62 8.63
C PRO A 41 0.43 23.64 9.17
N ASP A 42 0.57 23.65 10.49
CA ASP A 42 1.87 23.49 11.15
C ASP A 42 2.56 22.19 10.74
N LEU A 43 3.89 22.19 10.76
CA LEU A 43 4.69 21.03 10.35
C LEU A 43 4.30 19.76 11.11
N GLY A 44 4.04 19.86 12.42
CA GLY A 44 3.61 18.72 13.23
C GLY A 44 2.32 18.07 12.73
N VAL A 45 1.32 18.89 12.38
CA VAL A 45 0.06 18.41 11.81
C VAL A 45 0.28 17.75 10.46
N ARG A 46 1.10 18.36 9.59
CA ARG A 46 1.41 17.82 8.26
C ARG A 46 2.11 16.47 8.33
N LEU A 47 3.04 16.30 9.27
CA LEU A 47 3.71 15.01 9.53
C LEU A 47 2.76 13.97 10.11
N ALA A 48 1.87 14.37 11.02
CA ALA A 48 0.83 13.48 11.56
C ALA A 48 -0.13 13.01 10.45
N ARG A 49 -0.55 13.91 9.55
CA ARG A 49 -1.35 13.59 8.36
C ARG A 49 -0.59 12.65 7.42
N PHE A 50 0.68 12.91 7.15
CA PHE A 50 1.53 12.07 6.30
C PHE A 50 1.54 10.60 6.73
N VAL A 51 1.84 10.32 8.00
CA VAL A 51 1.90 8.94 8.51
C VAL A 51 0.52 8.29 8.66
N SER A 52 -0.54 9.07 8.51
CA SER A 52 -1.92 8.62 8.58
C SER A 52 -2.48 8.11 7.26
N TYR A 53 -1.84 8.44 6.13
CA TYR A 53 -2.25 7.95 4.82
C TYR A 53 -1.95 6.46 4.67
N PHE A 54 -2.97 5.67 4.33
CA PHE A 54 -2.79 4.26 3.96
C PHE A 54 -1.79 4.08 2.81
N THR A 55 -1.72 5.02 1.86
CA THR A 55 -0.71 5.02 0.78
C THR A 55 0.71 5.00 1.35
N VAL A 56 1.00 5.81 2.37
CA VAL A 56 2.33 5.89 2.98
C VAL A 56 2.64 4.60 3.71
N LEU A 57 1.69 4.08 4.51
CA LEU A 57 1.87 2.85 5.26
C LEU A 57 2.06 1.62 4.34
N SER A 58 1.33 1.53 3.23
CA SER A 58 1.48 0.47 2.22
C SER A 58 2.83 0.54 1.50
N ASN A 59 3.29 1.72 1.11
CA ASN A 59 4.62 1.89 0.51
C ASN A 59 5.75 1.56 1.51
N LEU A 60 5.60 1.90 2.79
CA LEU A 60 6.55 1.53 3.85
C LEU A 60 6.62 0.02 4.05
N LEU A 61 5.49 -0.69 4.01
CA LEU A 61 5.50 -2.17 4.05
C LEU A 61 6.16 -2.77 2.81
N VAL A 62 5.92 -2.23 1.62
CA VAL A 62 6.63 -2.67 0.40
C VAL A 62 8.13 -2.48 0.57
N LEU A 63 8.57 -1.30 0.99
CA LEU A 63 9.98 -1.02 1.29
C LEU A 63 10.56 -2.06 2.27
N GLY A 64 9.91 -2.28 3.41
CA GLY A 64 10.37 -3.23 4.43
C GLY A 64 10.46 -4.67 3.91
N CYS A 65 9.40 -5.16 3.26
CA CYS A 65 9.37 -6.50 2.68
C CYS A 65 10.43 -6.68 1.57
N SER A 66 10.60 -5.68 0.72
CA SER A 66 11.59 -5.70 -0.36
C SER A 66 13.02 -5.69 0.20
N VAL A 67 13.31 -4.94 1.27
CA VAL A 67 14.62 -5.00 1.95
C VAL A 67 14.89 -6.40 2.52
N VAL A 68 13.90 -7.02 3.16
CA VAL A 68 14.03 -8.38 3.71
C VAL A 68 14.31 -9.39 2.58
N LEU A 69 13.57 -9.33 1.48
CA LEU A 69 13.76 -10.22 0.33
C LEU A 69 15.01 -9.93 -0.48
N ALA A 70 15.50 -8.69 -0.50
CA ALA A 70 16.79 -8.33 -1.09
C ALA A 70 17.98 -8.92 -0.32
N ARG A 71 17.80 -9.19 0.99
CA ARG A 71 18.79 -9.88 1.84
C ARG A 71 18.65 -11.40 1.77
N ASN A 72 17.42 -11.89 1.87
CA ASN A 72 17.09 -13.31 1.81
C ASN A 72 15.86 -13.55 0.90
N PRO A 73 16.04 -13.88 -0.39
CA PRO A 73 14.93 -14.09 -1.34
C PRO A 73 14.00 -15.26 -1.01
N LEU A 74 14.44 -16.16 -0.13
CA LEU A 74 13.67 -17.33 0.29
C LEU A 74 13.13 -17.16 1.71
N HIS A 75 13.13 -15.92 2.25
CA HIS A 75 12.64 -15.65 3.60
C HIS A 75 11.19 -16.14 3.75
N ASP A 76 10.94 -16.82 4.86
CA ASP A 76 9.67 -17.46 5.14
C ASP A 76 9.39 -17.55 6.65
N GLY A 77 8.13 -17.76 7.01
CA GLY A 77 7.66 -17.90 8.39
C GLY A 77 6.20 -17.47 8.54
N LEU A 78 5.50 -17.95 9.57
CA LEU A 78 4.07 -17.70 9.73
C LEU A 78 3.73 -16.20 9.76
N ARG A 79 4.45 -15.43 10.59
CA ARG A 79 4.27 -13.97 10.71
C ARG A 79 4.67 -13.25 9.43
N TRP A 80 5.74 -13.69 8.79
CA TRP A 80 6.20 -13.13 7.52
C TRP A 80 5.16 -13.29 6.42
N ARG A 81 4.59 -14.49 6.25
CA ARG A 81 3.55 -14.75 5.24
C ARG A 81 2.34 -13.85 5.42
N LEU A 82 1.96 -13.56 6.67
CA LEU A 82 0.89 -12.61 6.98
C LEU A 82 1.26 -11.19 6.57
N VAL A 83 2.43 -10.68 6.99
CA VAL A 83 2.91 -9.33 6.63
C VAL A 83 3.04 -9.19 5.12
N ARG A 84 3.57 -10.20 4.43
CA ARG A 84 3.72 -10.20 2.98
C ARG A 84 2.37 -10.20 2.27
N MET A 85 1.38 -10.94 2.76
CA MET A 85 0.00 -10.88 2.25
C MET A 85 -0.59 -9.47 2.43
N ALA A 86 -0.49 -8.91 3.64
CA ALA A 86 -0.97 -7.56 3.92
C ALA A 86 -0.29 -6.51 3.04
N THR A 87 1.01 -6.64 2.81
CA THR A 87 1.80 -5.78 1.93
C THR A 87 1.30 -5.83 0.50
N MET A 88 1.19 -7.03 -0.08
CA MET A 88 0.80 -7.20 -1.48
C MET A 88 -0.64 -6.77 -1.74
N VAL A 89 -1.57 -7.12 -0.85
CA VAL A 89 -2.96 -6.69 -0.97
C VAL A 89 -3.07 -5.18 -0.75
N GLY A 90 -2.43 -4.65 0.30
CA GLY A 90 -2.45 -3.24 0.65
C GLY A 90 -1.96 -2.35 -0.49
N ILE A 91 -0.79 -2.65 -1.06
CA ILE A 91 -0.25 -1.83 -2.15
C ILE A 91 -1.09 -1.95 -3.44
N THR A 92 -1.67 -3.13 -3.70
CA THR A 92 -2.55 -3.33 -4.86
C THR A 92 -3.83 -2.51 -4.72
N VAL A 93 -4.46 -2.57 -3.54
CA VAL A 93 -5.66 -1.79 -3.24
C VAL A 93 -5.35 -0.29 -3.26
N THR A 94 -4.21 0.15 -2.73
CA THR A 94 -3.75 1.55 -2.84
C THR A 94 -3.73 2.01 -4.30
N GLY A 95 -3.13 1.24 -5.22
CA GLY A 95 -3.11 1.59 -6.64
C GLY A 95 -4.50 1.61 -7.28
N VAL A 96 -5.35 0.61 -6.98
CA VAL A 96 -6.72 0.52 -7.53
C VAL A 96 -7.61 1.65 -7.03
N VAL A 97 -7.67 1.87 -5.73
CA VAL A 97 -8.47 2.93 -5.09
C VAL A 97 -8.01 4.29 -5.60
N HIS A 98 -6.69 4.51 -5.69
CA HIS A 98 -6.19 5.75 -6.26
C HIS A 98 -6.65 5.94 -7.70
N TRP A 99 -6.45 4.96 -8.57
CA TRP A 99 -6.78 5.08 -9.99
C TRP A 99 -8.25 5.43 -10.23
N PHE A 100 -9.16 4.75 -9.52
CA PHE A 100 -10.60 4.91 -9.74
C PHE A 100 -11.24 6.02 -8.92
N LEU A 101 -10.80 6.25 -7.67
CA LEU A 101 -11.47 7.15 -6.74
C LEU A 101 -10.74 8.46 -6.50
N LEU A 102 -9.40 8.50 -6.61
CA LEU A 102 -8.61 9.70 -6.25
C LEU A 102 -8.06 10.41 -7.48
N ARG A 103 -7.41 9.71 -8.40
CA ARG A 103 -6.75 10.29 -9.58
C ARG A 103 -7.64 11.24 -10.38
N PRO A 104 -8.93 10.95 -10.64
CA PRO A 104 -9.81 11.87 -11.38
C PRO A 104 -10.05 13.21 -10.69
N LEU A 105 -9.83 13.27 -9.37
CA LEU A 105 -10.06 14.46 -8.53
C LEU A 105 -8.81 15.33 -8.38
N LEU A 106 -7.64 14.83 -8.78
CA LEU A 106 -6.35 15.45 -8.54
C LEU A 106 -5.87 16.23 -9.78
N ASP A 107 -5.61 17.52 -9.61
CA ASP A 107 -4.91 18.35 -10.60
C ASP A 107 -3.47 18.59 -10.13
N LEU A 108 -2.58 17.64 -10.45
CA LEU A 108 -1.19 17.67 -10.01
C LEU A 108 -0.26 17.98 -11.18
N SER A 109 0.78 18.76 -10.89
CA SER A 109 1.87 19.05 -11.82
C SER A 109 3.23 18.94 -11.12
N GLY A 110 4.31 19.02 -11.89
CA GLY A 110 5.69 19.03 -11.37
C GLY A 110 6.03 17.85 -10.47
N SER A 111 6.69 18.13 -9.35
CA SER A 111 7.16 17.12 -8.39
C SER A 111 6.01 16.35 -7.75
N SER A 112 4.90 17.03 -7.40
CA SER A 112 3.72 16.38 -6.81
C SER A 112 3.10 15.33 -7.75
N TYR A 113 3.04 15.60 -9.06
CA TYR A 113 2.60 14.60 -10.04
C TYR A 113 3.55 13.40 -10.12
N ALA A 114 4.87 13.65 -10.12
CA ALA A 114 5.86 12.59 -10.20
C ALA A 114 5.80 11.66 -8.97
N VAL A 115 5.70 12.23 -7.77
CA VAL A 115 5.62 11.47 -6.52
C VAL A 115 4.29 10.71 -6.41
N ASP A 116 3.18 11.32 -6.85
CA ASP A 116 1.89 10.64 -6.96
C ASP A 116 1.99 9.37 -7.82
N LYS A 117 2.62 9.47 -9.00
CA LYS A 117 2.84 8.32 -9.87
C LYS A 117 3.76 7.28 -9.26
N LEU A 118 4.81 7.70 -8.54
CA LEU A 118 5.69 6.77 -7.85
C LEU A 118 4.94 5.95 -6.81
N LEU A 119 4.18 6.60 -5.94
CA LEU A 119 3.48 5.97 -4.81
C LEU A 119 2.27 5.11 -5.23
N HIS A 120 1.56 5.52 -6.28
CA HIS A 120 0.28 4.90 -6.66
C HIS A 120 0.34 4.06 -7.94
N VAL A 121 1.43 4.12 -8.71
CA VAL A 121 1.58 3.33 -9.94
C VAL A 121 2.89 2.56 -9.96
N VAL A 122 4.03 3.24 -9.87
CA VAL A 122 5.33 2.61 -10.07
C VAL A 122 5.65 1.59 -8.98
N VAL A 123 5.55 1.96 -7.70
CA VAL A 123 5.81 1.02 -6.60
C VAL A 123 4.82 -0.16 -6.60
N PRO A 124 3.48 0.05 -6.73
CA PRO A 124 2.54 -1.06 -6.85
C PRO A 124 2.87 -2.03 -8.00
N VAL A 125 3.15 -1.50 -9.20
CA VAL A 125 3.48 -2.33 -10.37
C VAL A 125 4.79 -3.08 -10.15
N LEU A 126 5.83 -2.42 -9.66
CA LEU A 126 7.11 -3.07 -9.38
C LEU A 126 6.98 -4.15 -8.30
N ALA A 127 6.22 -3.92 -7.24
CA ALA A 127 5.95 -4.91 -6.20
C ALA A 127 5.24 -6.14 -6.76
N LEU A 128 4.21 -5.93 -7.59
CA LEU A 128 3.48 -7.01 -8.28
C LEU A 128 4.40 -7.79 -9.22
N VAL A 129 5.17 -7.10 -10.07
CA VAL A 129 6.11 -7.74 -11.01
C VAL A 129 7.19 -8.51 -10.24
N ALA A 130 7.77 -7.95 -9.19
CA ALA A 130 8.76 -8.64 -8.36
C ALA A 130 8.17 -9.87 -7.68
N TRP A 131 6.93 -9.79 -7.19
CA TRP A 131 6.22 -10.94 -6.64
C TRP A 131 5.97 -12.03 -7.70
N VAL A 132 5.53 -11.64 -8.90
CA VAL A 132 5.26 -12.55 -10.03
C VAL A 132 6.53 -13.15 -10.62
N VAL A 133 7.68 -12.46 -10.59
CA VAL A 133 8.90 -12.89 -11.27
C VAL A 133 9.90 -13.50 -10.29
N ALA A 134 10.18 -12.85 -9.16
CA ALA A 134 11.19 -13.26 -8.18
C ALA A 134 10.65 -14.11 -7.02
N GLY A 135 9.34 -14.08 -6.72
CA GLY A 135 8.77 -14.82 -5.59
C GLY A 135 9.16 -14.23 -4.23
N PRO A 136 9.31 -15.03 -3.15
CA PRO A 136 9.18 -16.51 -3.07
C PRO A 136 7.72 -17.00 -3.27
N ARG A 137 7.56 -18.29 -3.61
CA ARG A 137 6.26 -18.92 -3.97
C ARG A 137 5.72 -19.85 -2.88
N GLY A 138 4.42 -20.14 -2.93
CA GLY A 138 3.78 -21.12 -2.06
C GLY A 138 3.62 -20.63 -0.61
N GLN A 139 3.61 -19.32 -0.43
CA GLN A 139 3.54 -18.64 0.86
C GLN A 139 2.15 -18.05 1.16
N ALA A 140 1.31 -17.88 0.14
CA ALA A 140 -0.03 -17.32 0.28
C ALA A 140 -1.06 -18.42 0.59
N ALA A 141 -1.81 -18.25 1.68
CA ALA A 141 -2.96 -19.08 1.98
C ALA A 141 -4.14 -18.26 2.54
N ARG A 142 -5.31 -18.89 2.63
CA ARG A 142 -6.56 -18.25 3.03
C ARG A 142 -6.52 -17.62 4.43
N PRO A 143 -5.89 -18.23 5.46
CA PRO A 143 -5.81 -17.61 6.78
C PRO A 143 -5.08 -16.25 6.77
N GLN A 144 -4.06 -16.10 5.91
CA GLN A 144 -3.35 -14.83 5.76
C GLN A 144 -4.23 -13.73 5.17
N VAL A 145 -5.23 -14.06 4.36
CA VAL A 145 -6.19 -13.07 3.82
C VAL A 145 -7.01 -12.47 4.95
N LEU A 146 -7.55 -13.31 5.84
CA LEU A 146 -8.33 -12.87 6.99
C LEU A 146 -7.47 -12.06 7.97
N GLY A 147 -6.24 -12.50 8.23
CA GLY A 147 -5.31 -11.72 9.05
C GLY A 147 -4.93 -10.38 8.40
N ALA A 148 -4.74 -10.34 7.08
CA ALA A 148 -4.41 -9.11 6.35
C ALA A 148 -5.55 -8.09 6.37
N LEU A 149 -6.81 -8.54 6.41
CA LEU A 149 -7.99 -7.67 6.54
C LEU A 149 -8.03 -6.90 7.86
N LEU A 150 -7.39 -7.38 8.92
CA LEU A 150 -7.34 -6.64 10.18
C LEU A 150 -6.64 -5.28 10.02
N TRP A 151 -5.66 -5.18 9.12
CA TRP A 151 -4.92 -3.95 8.95
C TRP A 151 -5.76 -2.77 8.39
N PRO A 152 -6.45 -2.89 7.23
CA PRO A 152 -7.32 -1.81 6.76
C PRO A 152 -8.49 -1.56 7.71
N LEU A 153 -9.00 -2.56 8.43
CA LEU A 153 -10.07 -2.35 9.41
C LEU A 153 -9.60 -1.50 10.61
N LEU A 154 -8.45 -1.83 11.18
CA LEU A 154 -7.85 -1.05 12.27
C LEU A 154 -7.49 0.37 11.80
N TRP A 155 -6.91 0.49 10.61
CA TRP A 155 -6.60 1.80 10.02
C TRP A 155 -7.86 2.64 9.81
N SER A 156 -8.96 2.02 9.34
CA SER A 156 -10.24 2.71 9.15
C SER A 156 -10.84 3.17 10.47
N ALA A 157 -10.85 2.31 11.49
CA ALA A 157 -11.36 2.67 12.82
C ALA A 157 -10.57 3.83 13.44
N LEU A 158 -9.23 3.80 13.37
CA LEU A 158 -8.37 4.88 13.86
C LEU A 158 -8.57 6.17 13.06
N THR A 159 -8.78 6.07 11.74
CA THR A 159 -9.04 7.22 10.88
C THR A 159 -10.39 7.86 11.19
N LEU A 160 -11.44 7.05 11.40
CA LEU A 160 -12.76 7.54 11.80
C LEU A 160 -12.72 8.24 13.16
N LEU A 161 -12.04 7.63 14.14
CA LEU A 161 -11.88 8.22 15.47
C LEU A 161 -11.14 9.56 15.39
N ARG A 162 -10.02 9.61 14.66
CA ARG A 162 -9.28 10.86 14.47
C ARG A 162 -10.13 11.90 13.75
N GLY A 163 -10.79 11.54 12.65
CA GLY A 163 -11.62 12.46 11.88
C GLY A 163 -12.74 13.07 12.72
N ALA A 164 -13.41 12.27 13.56
CA ALA A 164 -14.43 12.76 14.49
C ALA A 164 -13.88 13.74 15.55
N VAL A 165 -12.60 13.66 15.90
CA VAL A 165 -11.96 14.57 16.88
C VAL A 165 -11.39 15.82 16.22
N THR A 166 -10.80 15.68 15.02
CA THR A 166 -10.02 16.75 14.37
C THR A 166 -10.70 17.40 13.18
N GLY A 167 -11.83 16.86 12.71
CA GLY A 167 -12.48 17.26 11.45
C GLY A 167 -11.61 17.07 10.20
N TRP A 168 -10.64 16.15 10.24
CA TRP A 168 -9.72 15.92 9.12
C TRP A 168 -9.81 14.48 8.61
N TRP A 169 -10.18 14.36 7.35
CA TRP A 169 -10.35 13.11 6.64
C TRP A 169 -9.23 12.95 5.60
N PRO A 170 -8.50 11.83 5.57
CA PRO A 170 -7.40 11.66 4.63
C PRO A 170 -7.89 11.49 3.19
N TYR A 171 -9.15 11.09 2.97
CA TYR A 171 -9.69 10.84 1.65
C TYR A 171 -11.16 11.29 1.53
N PRO A 172 -11.61 11.76 0.36
CA PRO A 172 -13.01 12.17 0.16
C PRO A 172 -14.01 11.03 0.42
N PHE A 173 -13.66 9.79 0.07
CA PHE A 173 -14.56 8.64 0.25
C PHE A 173 -14.76 8.22 1.72
N ILE A 174 -13.97 8.76 2.66
CA ILE A 174 -14.13 8.54 4.11
C ILE A 174 -14.54 9.83 4.84
N ASP A 175 -14.84 10.90 4.10
CA ASP A 175 -15.25 12.17 4.67
C ASP A 175 -16.70 12.08 5.20
N VAL A 176 -16.84 12.04 6.52
CA VAL A 176 -18.15 11.92 7.16
C VAL A 176 -18.91 13.25 7.13
N ASP A 177 -18.20 14.38 7.11
CA ASP A 177 -18.81 15.70 7.10
C ASP A 177 -19.48 15.97 5.75
N GLU A 178 -18.88 15.49 4.65
CA GLU A 178 -19.45 15.59 3.31
C GLU A 178 -20.45 14.48 2.98
N LEU A 179 -20.16 13.22 3.33
CA LEU A 179 -20.94 12.06 2.86
C LEU A 179 -21.94 11.50 3.87
N GLY A 180 -21.76 11.82 5.15
CA GLY A 180 -22.47 11.20 6.27
C GLY A 180 -22.05 9.75 6.55
N TRP A 181 -22.36 9.29 7.77
CA TRP A 181 -21.93 7.99 8.29
C TRP A 181 -22.35 6.80 7.43
N ALA A 182 -23.59 6.77 6.94
CA ALA A 182 -24.11 5.64 6.19
C ALA A 182 -23.30 5.37 4.90
N ARG A 183 -22.96 6.44 4.18
CA ARG A 183 -22.18 6.34 2.93
C ARG A 183 -20.73 5.98 3.21
N VAL A 184 -20.11 6.57 4.23
CA VAL A 184 -18.73 6.26 4.62
C VAL A 184 -18.60 4.79 5.04
N LEU A 185 -19.51 4.27 5.87
CA LEU A 185 -19.50 2.86 6.27
C LEU A 185 -19.68 1.93 5.06
N ALA A 186 -20.57 2.27 4.11
CA ALA A 186 -20.73 1.51 2.88
C ALA A 186 -19.44 1.51 2.02
N ASN A 187 -18.76 2.66 1.89
CA ASN A 187 -17.49 2.76 1.18
C ASN A 187 -16.41 1.88 1.83
N LEU A 188 -16.31 1.90 3.17
CA LEU A 188 -15.36 1.08 3.92
C LEU A 188 -15.62 -0.42 3.76
N VAL A 189 -16.89 -0.84 3.76
CA VAL A 189 -17.27 -2.23 3.43
C VAL A 189 -16.84 -2.58 2.01
N GLY A 190 -17.08 -1.71 1.04
CA GLY A 190 -16.64 -1.91 -0.35
C GLY A 190 -15.12 -2.10 -0.48
N VAL A 191 -14.33 -1.26 0.21
CA VAL A 191 -12.88 -1.38 0.24
C VAL A 191 -12.43 -2.67 0.94
N ALA A 192 -13.09 -3.07 2.04
CA ALA A 192 -12.78 -4.32 2.73
C ALA A 192 -13.07 -5.55 1.83
N VAL A 193 -14.17 -5.54 1.08
CA VAL A 193 -14.49 -6.56 0.08
C VAL A 193 -13.42 -6.61 -1.02
N LEU A 194 -13.00 -5.46 -1.56
CA LEU A 194 -11.91 -5.39 -2.53
C LEU A 194 -10.61 -6.00 -1.98
N PHE A 195 -10.26 -5.69 -0.73
CA PHE A 195 -9.11 -6.25 -0.03
C PHE A 195 -9.19 -7.79 0.05
N ALA A 196 -10.36 -8.33 0.41
CA ALA A 196 -10.60 -9.77 0.47
C ALA A 196 -10.46 -10.42 -0.91
N LEU A 197 -11.07 -9.85 -1.94
CA LEU A 197 -11.01 -10.33 -3.32
C LEU A 197 -9.56 -10.36 -3.84
N CYS A 198 -8.80 -9.27 -3.63
CA CYS A 198 -7.38 -9.23 -3.97
C CYS A 198 -6.59 -10.31 -3.21
N GLY A 199 -6.84 -10.48 -1.91
CA GLY A 199 -6.18 -11.52 -1.11
C GLY A 199 -6.44 -12.93 -1.63
N PHE A 200 -7.69 -13.27 -1.96
CA PHE A 200 -8.01 -14.57 -2.56
C PHE A 200 -7.42 -14.74 -3.96
N ALA A 201 -7.35 -13.67 -4.76
CA ALA A 201 -6.67 -13.68 -6.05
C ALA A 201 -5.17 -13.98 -5.89
N PHE A 202 -4.50 -13.38 -4.90
CA PHE A 202 -3.10 -13.71 -4.59
C PHE A 202 -2.92 -15.16 -4.17
N VAL A 203 -3.83 -15.72 -3.36
CA VAL A 203 -3.78 -17.14 -2.98
C VAL A 203 -3.91 -18.04 -4.21
N ALA A 204 -4.82 -17.74 -5.13
CA ALA A 204 -5.00 -18.51 -6.36
C ALA A 204 -3.76 -18.40 -7.26
N ALA A 205 -3.26 -17.18 -7.48
CA ALA A 205 -2.09 -16.91 -8.32
C ALA A 205 -0.81 -17.55 -7.75
N ASP A 206 -0.57 -17.46 -6.43
CA ASP A 206 0.61 -18.05 -5.80
C ASP A 206 0.63 -19.57 -5.95
N ARG A 207 -0.52 -20.22 -5.78
CA ARG A 207 -0.66 -21.67 -6.00
C ARG A 207 -0.39 -22.05 -7.44
N ALA A 208 -0.88 -21.28 -8.40
CA ALA A 208 -0.63 -21.53 -9.82
C ALA A 208 0.85 -21.38 -10.17
N LEU A 209 1.51 -20.33 -9.66
CA LEU A 209 2.93 -20.06 -9.88
C LEU A 209 3.84 -21.09 -9.17
N ALA A 210 3.46 -21.55 -7.99
CA ALA A 210 4.17 -22.60 -7.26
C ALA A 210 4.13 -23.95 -7.99
N ARG A 211 3.00 -24.29 -8.64
CA ARG A 211 2.87 -25.54 -9.43
C ARG A 211 3.74 -25.55 -10.69
N ARG A 212 3.98 -24.39 -11.29
CA ARG A 212 4.80 -24.24 -12.52
C ARG A 212 6.30 -24.19 -12.24
N SER A 213 6.69 -23.92 -10.99
CA SER A 213 8.10 -23.98 -10.59
C SER A 213 8.43 -25.45 -10.33
N PRO A 214 9.38 -26.08 -11.06
CA PRO A 214 9.82 -27.43 -10.76
C PRO A 214 10.24 -27.45 -9.29
N ARG A 215 9.65 -28.36 -8.49
CA ARG A 215 10.25 -28.70 -7.19
C ARG A 215 11.70 -29.07 -7.51
N ALA A 216 12.65 -28.32 -6.98
CA ALA A 216 13.98 -28.86 -6.80
C ALA A 216 13.79 -30.04 -5.84
N ALA A 217 13.66 -31.24 -6.41
CA ALA A 217 13.74 -32.49 -5.69
C ALA A 217 15.18 -32.68 -5.21
#